data_AF-A0A2M7RVV6-F1
#
_entry.id   AF-A0A2M7RVV6-F1
#
_cell.length_a   1.000
_cell.length_b   1.000
_cell.length_c   1.000
_cell.angle_alpha   90.00
_cell.angle_beta   90.00
_cell.angle_gamma   90.00
#
_symmetry.space_group_name_H-M   'P 1'
#
loop_
_entity.id
_entity.type
_entity.pdbx_description
1 polymer ?
#
loop_
_entity_poly.entity_id
_entity_poly.type
_entity_poly.pdbx_seq_one_letter_code
_entity_poly.pdbx_strand_id
1 'polypeptide(L)' 'MLDNLKLEKILFLDIETVSQQPKFELLDEKLKTHWEKKATSLATNNETPEEIYNRAGI' A
#
# COMPACT_ATOMS: atom_id res chain seq x y z
N MET A 1 30.84 12.01 0.93
CA MET A 1 29.76 11.70 1.92
C MET A 1 29.41 10.21 1.88
N LEU A 2 29.25 9.63 0.68
CA LEU A 2 29.14 8.18 0.47
C LEU A 2 30.41 7.41 0.88
N ASP A 3 31.60 8.02 0.80
CA ASP A 3 32.89 7.38 1.12
C ASP A 3 33.08 7.04 2.61
N ASN A 4 32.25 7.62 3.48
CA ASN A 4 32.28 7.38 4.93
C ASN A 4 31.17 6.43 5.40
N LEU A 5 30.38 5.88 4.46
CA LEU A 5 29.24 5.02 4.76
C LEU A 5 29.73 3.57 4.88
N LYS A 6 29.66 3.04 6.10
CA LYS A 6 29.99 1.64 6.40
C LYS A 6 28.83 0.76 5.94
N LEU A 7 29.00 0.02 4.84
CA LEU A 7 27.94 -0.80 4.24
C LEU A 7 27.39 -1.85 5.23
N GLU A 8 28.24 -2.35 6.11
CA GLU A 8 27.87 -3.27 7.19
C GLU A 8 26.96 -2.66 8.27
N LYS A 9 26.73 -1.34 8.22
CA LYS A 9 25.82 -0.60 9.12
C LYS A 9 24.55 -0.11 8.43
N ILE A 10 24.24 -0.62 7.23
CA ILE A 10 23.01 -0.30 6.51
C ILE A 10 21.96 -1.37 6.82
N LEU A 11 20.82 -0.94 7.37
CA LEU A 11 19.63 -1.77 7.50
C LEU A 11 18.74 -1.55 6.27
N PHE A 12 18.48 -2.62 5.53
CA PHE A 12 17.44 -2.62 4.49
C PHE A 12 16.15 -3.10 5.12
N LEU A 13 15.13 -2.26 5.08
CA LEU A 13 13.78 -2.60 5.52
C LEU A 13 12.87 -2.59 4.31
N ASP A 14 12.29 -3.74 4.02
CA ASP A 14 11.21 -3.87 3.06
C ASP A 14 9.89 -3.76 3.83
N ILE A 15 9.08 -2.76 3.51
CA ILE A 15 7.83 -2.49 4.22
C ILE A 15 6.66 -2.73 3.27
N GLU A 16 5.75 -3.59 3.72
CA GLU A 16 4.52 -3.87 3.00
C GLU A 16 3.32 -3.22 3.67
N THR A 17 2.32 -2.86 2.86
CA THR A 17 1.06 -2.35 3.38
C THR A 17 0.15 -3.48 3.84
N VAL A 18 -0.68 -3.25 4.86
CA VAL A 18 -1.74 -4.18 5.29
C VAL A 18 -3.10 -3.49 5.24
N SER A 19 -4.16 -4.25 4.98
CA SER A 19 -5.53 -3.74 5.06
C SER A 19 -5.85 -3.30 6.50
N GLN A 20 -6.20 -2.03 6.69
CA GLN A 20 -6.56 -1.49 8.01
C GLN A 20 -7.90 -2.04 8.53
N GLN A 21 -8.81 -2.41 7.63
CA GLN A 21 -10.12 -2.97 7.95
C GLN A 21 -10.36 -4.22 7.10
N PRO A 22 -11.24 -5.14 7.53
CA PRO A 22 -11.52 -6.35 6.77
C PRO A 22 -12.32 -6.09 5.48
N LYS A 23 -12.97 -4.92 5.36
CA LYS A 23 -13.76 -4.52 4.18
C LYS A 23 -13.55 -3.06 3.85
N PHE A 24 -13.65 -2.72 2.57
CA PHE A 24 -13.52 -1.35 2.05
C PHE A 24 -14.55 -0.40 2.70
N GLU A 25 -15.79 -0.86 2.85
CA GLU A 25 -16.90 -0.08 3.44
C GLU A 25 -16.62 0.40 4.87
N LEU A 26 -15.80 -0.36 5.62
CA LEU A 26 -15.46 -0.08 7.02
C LEU A 26 -14.32 0.94 7.17
N LEU A 27 -13.63 1.29 6.08
CA LEU A 27 -12.64 2.35 6.11
C LEU A 27 -13.29 3.70 6.42
N ASP A 28 -12.56 4.56 7.10
CA ASP A 28 -12.92 5.97 7.13
C ASP A 28 -12.80 6.60 5.74
N GLU A 29 -13.49 7.72 5.52
CA GLU A 29 -13.55 8.38 4.21
C GLU A 29 -12.17 8.83 3.70
N LYS A 30 -11.26 9.19 4.60
CA LYS A 30 -9.91 9.60 4.24
C LYS A 30 -9.12 8.39 3.70
N LEU A 31 -9.22 7.25 4.35
CA LEU A 31 -8.58 6.00 3.95
C LEU A 31 -9.20 5.42 2.68
N LYS A 32 -10.52 5.55 2.49
CA LYS A 32 -11.16 5.22 1.20
C LYS A 32 -10.55 6.03 0.06
N THR A 33 -10.45 7.35 0.24
CA THR A 33 -9.82 8.26 -0.75
C THR A 33 -8.37 7.86 -1.06
N HIS A 34 -7.60 7.46 -0.04
CA HIS A 34 -6.23 6.99 -0.25
C HIS A 34 -6.18 5.64 -0.99
N TRP A 35 -7.08 4.73 -0.63
CA TRP A 35 -7.20 3.43 -1.29
C TRP A 35 -7.61 3.57 -2.75
N GLU A 36 -8.61 4.39 -3.08
CA GLU A 36 -9.08 4.62 -4.45
C GLU A 36 -7.95 5.07 -5.40
N LYS A 37 -7.04 5.91 -4.90
CA LYS A 37 -5.83 6.32 -5.64
C LYS A 37 -4.86 5.16 -5.87
N LYS A 38 -4.60 4.34 -4.84
CA LYS A 38 -3.74 3.15 -4.96
C LYS A 38 -4.38 2.11 -5.89
N ALA A 39 -5.67 1.86 -5.73
CA ALA A 39 -6.49 0.95 -6.50
C ALA A 39 -6.38 1.22 -8.00
N THR A 40 -6.32 2.48 -8.42
CA THR A 40 -6.13 2.86 -9.83
C THR A 40 -4.85 2.28 -10.44
N SER A 41 -3.78 2.17 -9.67
CA SER A 41 -2.51 1.57 -10.14
C SER A 41 -2.47 0.03 -10.05
N LEU A 42 -3.36 -0.56 -9.25
CA LEU A 42 -3.46 -2.01 -9.03
C LEU A 42 -4.52 -2.66 -9.93
N ALA A 43 -5.49 -1.89 -10.41
CA ALA A 43 -6.54 -2.36 -11.29
C ALA A 43 -5.94 -2.78 -12.63
N THR A 44 -6.24 -4.01 -13.05
CA THR A 44 -5.76 -4.55 -14.34
C THR A 44 -6.85 -4.54 -15.41
N ASN A 45 -8.11 -4.39 -15.00
CA ASN A 45 -9.29 -4.29 -15.86
C ASN A 45 -10.20 -3.16 -15.33
N ASN A 46 -11.49 -3.17 -15.70
CA ASN A 46 -12.51 -2.27 -15.14
C ASN A 46 -12.94 -2.67 -13.71
N GLU A 47 -12.00 -3.08 -12.87
CA GLU A 47 -12.26 -3.44 -11.48
C GLU A 47 -12.47 -2.16 -10.66
N THR A 48 -13.46 -2.18 -9.78
CA THR A 48 -13.72 -1.09 -8.84
C THR A 48 -12.74 -1.16 -7.65
N PRO A 49 -12.49 -0.03 -6.95
CA PRO A 49 -11.64 -0.03 -5.75
C PRO A 49 -12.10 -1.03 -4.69
N GLU A 50 -13.40 -1.24 -4.53
CA GLU A 50 -13.94 -2.20 -3.57
C GLU A 50 -13.63 -3.65 -3.95
N GLU A 51 -13.81 -4.02 -5.23
CA GLU A 51 -13.55 -5.38 -5.72
C GLU A 51 -12.09 -5.81 -5.53
N ILE A 52 -11.16 -4.87 -5.61
CA ILE A 52 -9.72 -5.14 -5.45
C ILE A 52 -9.21 -4.85 -4.04
N TYR A 53 -10.07 -4.50 -3.08
CA TYR A 53 -9.66 -4.17 -1.71
C TYR A 53 -8.96 -5.32 -0.97
N ASN A 54 -9.25 -6.56 -1.36
CA ASN A 54 -8.54 -7.74 -0.86
C ASN A 54 -7.03 -7.72 -1.19
N ARG A 55 -6.60 -6.89 -2.16
CA ARG A 55 -5.18 -6.65 -2.50
C ARG A 55 -4.54 -5.53 -1.69
N ALA A 56 -5.24 -4.94 -0.72
CA ALA A 56 -4.70 -3.83 0.06
C ALA A 56 -3.54 -4.23 0.98
N GLY A 57 -3.34 -5.54 1.20
CA GLY A 57 -2.22 -6.11 1.95
C GLY A 57 -0.98 -6.50 1.13
N ILE A 58 -0.91 -6.08 -0.14
CA ILE A 58 0.17 -6.36 -1.10
C ILE A 58 0.62 -5.04 -1.72
#